data_AF-A0A5A9GEX6-F1
#
_entry.id   AF-A0A5A9GEX6-F1
#
_cell.length_a   1.000
_cell.length_b   1.000
_cell.length_c   1.000
_cell.angle_alpha   90.00
_cell.angle_beta   90.00
_cell.angle_gamma   90.00
#
_symmetry.space_group_name_H-M   'P 1'
#
loop_
_entity.id
_entity.type
_entity.pdbx_description
1 polymer ?
#
loop_
_entity_poly.entity_id
_entity_poly.type
_entity_poly.pdbx_seq_one_letter_code
_entity_poly.pdbx_strand_id
1 'polypeptide(L)'
;MTRPLLIVGSAASLWDDLAALGVWPGPVMAVNRAGAFHQGRLDHWVSLHPDQLGAFMAERVARGGDLSMTTWCQKEHAGVRVDRVEAALDRTGSSGLFAVRIALQRLGHNPAGPP
;
A
#
# COMPACT_ATOMS: atom_id res chain seq x y z
N MET A 1 3.49 -19.82 -8.84
CA MET A 1 2.28 -19.03 -8.49
C MET A 1 2.69 -17.91 -7.54
N THR A 2 2.21 -16.69 -7.76
CA THR A 2 2.43 -15.56 -6.85
C THR A 2 1.71 -15.84 -5.53
N ARG A 3 2.38 -15.62 -4.38
CA ARG A 3 1.73 -15.74 -3.07
C ARG A 3 0.59 -14.72 -2.96
N PRO A 4 -0.51 -15.01 -2.24
CA PRO A 4 -1.58 -14.02 -2.04
C PRO A 4 -1.04 -12.74 -1.39
N LEU A 5 -1.57 -11.57 -1.79
CA LEU A 5 -1.23 -10.27 -1.23
C LEU A 5 -2.28 -9.84 -0.20
N LEU A 6 -1.85 -9.46 1.00
CA LEU A 6 -2.71 -8.82 1.98
C LEU A 6 -2.71 -7.31 1.74
N ILE A 7 -3.88 -6.72 1.48
CA ILE A 7 -4.04 -5.27 1.32
C ILE A 7 -4.71 -4.71 2.58
N VAL A 8 -4.05 -3.81 3.29
CA VAL A 8 -4.56 -3.20 4.53
C VAL A 8 -5.00 -1.76 4.31
N GLY A 9 -6.31 -1.52 4.47
CA GLY A 9 -6.91 -0.19 4.47
C GLY A 9 -6.72 0.54 5.81
N SER A 10 -7.47 1.61 6.06
CA SER A 10 -7.44 2.38 7.32
C SER A 10 -8.81 2.43 8.01
N ALA A 11 -9.61 1.38 7.87
CA ALA A 11 -10.91 1.28 8.55
C ALA A 11 -10.73 1.19 10.07
N ALA A 12 -11.76 1.56 10.83
CA ALA A 12 -11.72 1.50 12.30
C ALA A 12 -11.46 0.07 12.82
N SER A 13 -11.95 -0.95 12.10
CA SER A 13 -11.79 -2.37 12.44
C SER A 13 -10.41 -2.94 12.13
N LEU A 14 -9.54 -2.20 11.42
CA LEU A 14 -8.31 -2.77 10.83
C LEU A 14 -7.47 -3.57 11.82
N TRP A 15 -7.27 -3.05 13.03
CA TRP A 15 -6.39 -3.68 14.01
C TRP A 15 -7.01 -4.91 14.63
N ASP A 16 -8.33 -4.91 14.84
CA ASP A 16 -9.08 -6.08 15.29
C ASP A 16 -9.08 -7.16 14.20
N ASP A 17 -9.26 -6.77 12.94
CA ASP A 17 -9.22 -7.67 11.78
C ASP A 17 -7.83 -8.31 11.63
N LEU A 18 -6.75 -7.53 11.81
CA LEU A 18 -5.38 -8.05 11.77
C LEU A 18 -5.08 -8.97 12.96
N ALA A 19 -5.58 -8.65 14.16
CA ALA A 19 -5.44 -9.51 15.32
C ALA A 19 -6.16 -10.85 15.12
N ALA A 20 -7.38 -10.82 14.55
CA ALA A 20 -8.15 -12.02 14.23
C ALA A 20 -7.52 -12.85 13.10
N LEU A 21 -6.92 -12.20 12.10
CA LEU A 21 -6.20 -12.86 11.00
C LEU A 21 -4.91 -13.54 11.49
N GLY A 22 -4.25 -12.95 12.49
CA GLY A 22 -2.96 -13.43 12.99
C GLY A 22 -1.80 -13.13 12.02
N VAL A 23 -0.77 -13.99 12.04
CA VAL A 23 0.44 -13.78 11.23
C VAL A 23 0.18 -14.06 9.76
N TRP A 24 0.41 -13.05 8.92
CA TRP A 24 0.36 -13.21 7.46
C TRP A 24 1.74 -13.58 6.90
N PRO A 25 1.90 -14.73 6.21
CA PRO A 25 3.20 -15.17 5.69
C PRO A 25 3.54 -14.59 4.30
N GLY A 26 2.56 -13.95 3.66
CA GLY A 26 2.68 -13.40 2.29
C GLY A 26 3.19 -11.96 2.25
N PRO A 27 3.21 -11.35 1.05
CA PRO A 27 3.45 -9.93 0.92
C PRO A 27 2.30 -9.09 1.52
N VAL A 28 2.63 -7.88 1.96
CA VAL A 28 1.69 -6.90 2.53
C VAL A 28 1.77 -5.57 1.79
N MET A 29 0.60 -5.04 1.43
CA MET A 29 0.44 -3.71 0.85
C MET A 29 -0.42 -2.84 1.77
N ALA A 30 0.13 -1.73 2.24
CA ALA A 30 -0.64 -0.75 3.01
C ALA A 30 -1.23 0.35 2.13
N VAL A 31 -2.39 0.87 2.53
CA VAL A 31 -3.07 1.97 1.85
C VAL A 31 -3.15 3.20 2.74
N ASN A 32 -2.70 4.35 2.22
CA ASN A 32 -2.71 5.64 2.92
C ASN A 32 -2.10 5.54 4.33
N ARG A 33 -2.78 6.07 5.34
CA ARG A 33 -2.25 6.15 6.70
C ARG A 33 -2.01 4.78 7.36
N ALA A 34 -2.60 3.70 6.85
CA ALA A 34 -2.35 2.35 7.37
C ALA A 34 -0.86 2.00 7.42
N GLY A 35 -0.08 2.43 6.42
CA GLY A 35 1.34 2.09 6.37
C GLY A 35 2.17 2.78 7.46
N ALA A 36 1.69 3.90 8.00
CA ALA A 36 2.34 4.59 9.10
C ALA A 36 2.19 3.82 10.43
N PHE A 37 1.10 3.07 10.58
CA PHE A 37 0.75 2.39 11.83
C PHE A 37 0.98 0.88 11.77
N HIS A 38 1.07 0.29 10.58
CA HIS A 38 1.31 -1.14 10.44
C HIS A 38 2.70 -1.51 10.99
N GLN A 39 2.72 -2.30 12.06
CA GLN A 39 3.95 -2.67 12.78
C GLN A 39 4.78 -3.77 12.07
N GLY A 40 4.18 -4.48 11.11
CA GLY A 40 4.85 -5.52 10.36
C GLY A 40 5.68 -5.02 9.17
N ARG A 41 6.28 -5.99 8.47
CA ARG A 41 6.94 -5.76 7.18
C ARG A 41 5.90 -5.28 6.17
N LEU A 42 6.24 -4.22 5.44
CA LEU A 42 5.51 -3.80 4.25
C LEU A 42 6.35 -4.13 3.02
N ASP A 43 5.71 -4.69 2.00
CA ASP A 43 6.31 -4.91 0.69
C ASP A 43 5.92 -3.75 -0.25
N HIS A 44 4.70 -3.21 -0.07
CA HIS A 44 4.19 -2.09 -0.85
C HIS A 44 3.44 -1.07 0.01
N TRP A 45 3.44 0.20 -0.42
CA TRP A 45 2.63 1.25 0.18
C TRP A 45 2.01 2.15 -0.88
N VAL A 46 0.68 2.17 -0.95
CA VAL A 46 -0.09 2.86 -1.97
C VAL A 46 -0.80 4.08 -1.39
N SER A 47 -0.80 5.21 -2.12
CA SER A 47 -1.65 6.35 -1.79
C SER A 47 -2.13 7.12 -3.03
N LEU A 48 -3.32 7.71 -2.94
CA LEU A 48 -3.78 8.75 -3.88
C LEU A 48 -3.39 10.16 -3.43
N HIS A 49 -2.82 10.29 -2.23
CA HIS A 49 -2.46 11.56 -1.58
C HIS A 49 -0.93 11.66 -1.44
N PRO A 50 -0.17 11.87 -2.53
CA PRO A 50 1.28 11.98 -2.46
C PRO A 50 1.74 13.19 -1.64
N ASP A 51 0.89 14.22 -1.51
CA ASP A 51 1.07 15.38 -0.62
C ASP A 51 1.06 15.00 0.87
N GLN A 52 0.38 13.91 1.23
CA GLN A 52 0.31 13.43 2.62
C GLN A 52 1.30 12.29 2.90
N LEU A 53 1.77 11.60 1.85
CA LEU A 53 2.64 10.43 2.00
C LEU A 53 3.93 10.75 2.75
N GLY A 54 4.51 11.94 2.56
CA GLY A 54 5.69 12.38 3.31
C GLY A 54 5.45 12.41 4.83
N ALA A 55 4.30 12.96 5.26
CA ALA A 55 3.93 12.97 6.68
C ALA A 55 3.69 11.56 7.21
N PHE A 56 3.09 10.67 6.41
CA PHE A 56 2.89 9.27 6.79
C PHE A 56 4.22 8.51 6.94
N MET A 57 5.18 8.76 6.04
CA MET A 57 6.53 8.18 6.15
C MET A 57 7.24 8.66 7.41
N ALA A 58 7.18 9.95 7.71
CA ALA A 58 7.74 10.51 8.95
C ALA A 58 7.09 9.86 10.18
N GLU A 59 5.76 9.67 10.17
CA GLU A 59 5.04 8.98 11.25
C GLU A 59 5.48 7.51 11.38
N ARG A 60 5.70 6.79 10.27
CA ARG A 60 6.23 5.41 10.30
C ARG A 60 7.61 5.34 10.95
N VAL A 61 8.52 6.23 10.54
CA VAL A 61 9.89 6.29 11.08
C VAL A 61 9.88 6.65 12.56
N ALA A 62 9.07 7.61 12.97
CA ALA A 62 8.92 7.99 14.38
C ALA A 62 8.39 6.82 15.25
N ARG A 63 7.67 5.88 14.65
CA ARG A 63 7.18 4.65 15.29
C ARG A 63 8.15 3.47 15.20
N GLY A 64 9.36 3.69 14.68
CA GLY A 64 10.41 2.67 14.54
C GLY A 64 10.28 1.77 13.32
N GLY A 65 9.39 2.09 12.36
CA GLY A 65 9.31 1.37 11.09
C GLY A 65 10.36 1.86 10.08
N ASP A 66 10.80 0.97 9.18
CA ASP A 66 11.65 1.32 8.04
C ASP A 66 10.84 1.90 6.86
N LEU A 67 11.53 2.30 5.80
CA LEU A 67 10.94 2.70 4.51
C LEU A 67 11.44 1.80 3.37
N SER A 68 11.69 0.51 3.60
CA SER A 68 12.27 -0.36 2.57
C SER A 68 11.27 -0.82 1.50
N MET A 69 9.98 -0.56 1.69
CA MET A 69 8.91 -0.94 0.77
C MET A 69 8.90 -0.09 -0.51
N THR A 70 8.27 -0.62 -1.56
CA THR A 70 8.00 0.15 -2.80
C THR A 70 6.75 1.00 -2.62
N THR A 71 6.87 2.30 -2.83
CA THR A 71 5.74 3.24 -2.78
C THR A 71 5.11 3.50 -4.14
N TRP A 72 3.77 3.61 -4.15
CA TRP A 72 2.98 3.81 -5.36
C TRP A 72 2.05 5.00 -5.19
N CYS A 73 2.08 5.93 -6.13
CA CYS A 73 1.13 7.03 -6.20
C CYS A 73 0.64 7.26 -7.62
N GLN A 74 -0.47 7.97 -7.76
CA GLN A 74 -0.99 8.37 -9.07
C GLN A 74 -0.18 9.49 -9.73
N LYS A 75 0.59 10.25 -8.94
CA LYS A 75 1.42 11.38 -9.38
C LYS A 75 2.55 11.62 -8.39
N GLU A 76 3.54 12.38 -8.81
CA GLU A 76 4.61 12.87 -7.94
C GLU A 76 4.13 14.01 -7.02
N HIS A 77 4.89 14.25 -5.95
CA HIS A 77 4.79 15.46 -5.14
C HIS A 77 6.21 15.89 -4.73
N ALA A 78 6.50 17.18 -4.87
CA ALA A 78 7.82 17.72 -4.59
C ALA A 78 8.23 17.42 -3.14
N GLY A 79 9.46 16.92 -2.94
CA GLY A 79 9.98 16.61 -1.62
C GLY A 79 9.44 15.32 -0.98
N VAL A 80 8.64 14.52 -1.69
CA VAL A 80 8.12 13.24 -1.19
C VAL A 80 8.64 12.10 -2.06
N ARG A 81 9.17 11.05 -1.42
CA ARG A 81 9.62 9.85 -2.12
C ARG A 81 8.43 9.07 -2.67
N VAL A 82 8.38 8.91 -3.99
CA VAL A 82 7.43 8.02 -4.69
C VAL A 82 8.25 7.13 -5.62
N ASP A 83 8.26 5.81 -5.40
CA ASP A 83 9.07 4.89 -6.21
C ASP A 83 8.42 4.57 -7.56
N ARG A 84 7.08 4.58 -7.61
CA ARG A 84 6.28 4.27 -8.80
C ARG A 84 5.11 5.23 -8.95
N VAL A 85 5.00 5.82 -10.13
CA VAL A 85 3.92 6.75 -10.51
C VAL A 85 3.04 6.08 -11.56
N GLU A 86 1.74 5.97 -11.27
CA GLU A 86 0.77 5.25 -12.10
C GLU A 86 -0.35 6.18 -12.57
N ALA A 87 0.02 7.22 -13.31
CA ALA A 87 -0.91 8.24 -13.82
C ALA A 87 -1.94 7.69 -14.82
N ALA A 88 -1.62 6.57 -15.48
CA ALA A 88 -2.50 5.91 -16.45
C ALA A 88 -3.57 5.02 -15.81
N LEU A 89 -3.45 4.70 -14.52
CA LEU A 89 -4.50 4.00 -13.81
C LEU A 89 -5.62 5.00 -13.48
N ASP A 90 -6.82 4.69 -13.93
CA ASP A 90 -7.99 5.56 -13.75
C ASP A 90 -8.15 6.00 -12.29
N ARG A 91 -8.47 7.29 -12.11
CA ARG A 91 -8.70 7.96 -10.83
C ARG A 91 -10.07 7.68 -10.24
N THR A 92 -10.95 6.98 -10.98
CA THR A 92 -12.26 6.62 -10.45
C THR A 92 -12.11 5.65 -9.26
N GLY A 93 -12.73 6.00 -8.14
CA GLY A 93 -12.83 5.15 -6.94
C GLY A 93 -11.90 5.55 -5.79
N SER A 94 -11.77 4.64 -4.82
CA SER A 94 -11.04 4.88 -3.56
C SER A 94 -9.57 4.46 -3.67
N SER A 95 -8.73 4.90 -2.72
CA SER A 95 -7.32 4.44 -2.64
C SER A 95 -7.20 2.92 -2.48
N GLY A 96 -8.21 2.26 -1.89
CA GLY A 96 -8.28 0.81 -1.82
C GLY A 96 -8.48 0.17 -3.19
N LEU A 97 -9.35 0.73 -4.03
CA LEU A 97 -9.52 0.27 -5.41
C LEU A 97 -8.24 0.49 -6.24
N PHE A 98 -7.56 1.63 -6.04
CA PHE A 98 -6.27 1.88 -6.66
C PHE A 98 -5.22 0.82 -6.25
N ALA A 99 -5.14 0.46 -4.96
CA ALA A 99 -4.26 -0.61 -4.48
C ALA A 99 -4.57 -1.97 -5.14
N VAL A 100 -5.85 -2.32 -5.29
CA VAL A 100 -6.26 -3.54 -6.01
C VAL A 100 -5.83 -3.49 -7.49
N ARG A 101 -5.96 -2.35 -8.16
CA ARG A 101 -5.49 -2.19 -9.56
C ARG A 101 -3.98 -2.39 -9.67
N ILE A 102 -3.18 -1.85 -8.74
CA ILE A 102 -1.73 -2.11 -8.68
C ILE A 102 -1.46 -3.61 -8.53
N ALA A 103 -2.14 -4.27 -7.58
CA ALA A 103 -1.97 -5.70 -7.33
C ALA A 103 -2.23 -6.54 -8.59
N LEU A 104 -3.33 -6.26 -9.29
CA LEU A 104 -3.74 -7.03 -10.47
C LEU A 104 -2.88 -6.70 -11.70
N GLN A 105 -2.63 -5.42 -11.97
CA GLN A 105 -2.09 -4.95 -13.26
C GLN A 105 -0.58 -4.69 -13.27
N ARG A 106 0.06 -4.63 -12.10
CA ARG A 106 1.51 -4.36 -11.99
C ARG A 106 2.26 -5.46 -11.24
N LEU A 107 1.63 -6.06 -10.23
CA LEU A 107 2.27 -7.07 -9.38
C LEU A 107 1.96 -8.52 -9.80
N GLY A 108 1.12 -8.73 -10.82
CA GLY A 108 0.83 -10.07 -11.33
C GLY A 108 0.00 -10.94 -10.39
N HIS A 109 -0.83 -10.33 -9.53
CA HIS A 109 -1.85 -11.05 -8.76
C HIS A 109 -3.14 -11.29 -9.55
N ASN A 110 -3.11 -11.12 -10.88
CA ASN A 110 -4.25 -11.43 -11.74
C ASN A 110 -4.48 -12.96 -11.80
N PRO A 111 -5.62 -13.48 -11.31
CA PRO A 111 -5.91 -14.91 -11.35
C PRO A 111 -6.10 -15.44 -12.78
N ALA A 112 -6.33 -14.58 -13.76
CA ALA A 112 -6.55 -14.97 -15.16
C ALA A 112 -5.26 -15.09 -16.00
N GLY A 113 -4.06 -14.86 -15.43
CA GLY A 113 -2.81 -14.74 -16.19
C GLY A 113 -2.64 -13.36 -16.83
N PRO A 114 -1.49 -13.08 -17.48
CA PRO A 114 -1.33 -11.84 -18.25
C PRO A 114 -2.36 -11.79 -19.40
N PRO A 115 -2.81 -10.60 -19.83
CA PRO A 115 -3.56 -10.47 -21.08
C PRO A 115 -2.73 -10.95 -22.28
#